data_AF-A0A6P1ZX63-F1
#
_entry.id   AF-A0A6P1ZX63-F1
#
_cell.length_a   1.000
_cell.length_b   1.000
_cell.length_c   1.000
_cell.angle_alpha   90.00
_cell.angle_beta   90.00
_cell.angle_gamma   90.00
#
_symmetry.space_group_name_H-M   'P 1'
#
loop_
_entity.id
_entity.type
_entity.pdbx_description
1 polymer ?
#
loop_
_entity_poly.entity_id
_entity_poly.type
_entity_poly.pdbx_seq_one_letter_code
_entity_poly.pdbx_strand_id
1 'polypeptide(L)'
;MNLENIKVSELPSVYLLDKNLLPHCAAIYFVSDSKNQIIYIGRTVNLVQRWKDHHRFNQLKRFNRKNKLHISWFTCSPDKEIISNLENEFIQLYKPPLNWSKVVAPVIKITPAETALQQSLKQLAKLNTMIFGFDPISDEEPPIIYLVYPVYGRRGVSGRIRTALKTINKKASSLKWKEYETYPKSLGKFGFWETEYNGLRIQLTPIQSLLDFVENSTLRTLAGVEFKAFSSEQLEIDLEKTQENGENTSALGALEDDPIPIKFVEKNQAKNGIVEIEPWEELEPMSEGESRVMTRQFVYVDDIEIEVCANENGKYFVRHNVYWWIMHNRKNPDPVYQSVIFNLQQAVDRLPTIRWSGYRFRFETIIFSEDDVEVESVLLPLAMFEDLMKDKTRFSSQVLEQILKGEYQSSSSDMQTIKLFVWLQSNTLSSLLKTNNS
;
A
#
# COMPACT_ATOMS: atom_id res chain seq x y z
N MET A 1 2.45 -46.94 -6.00
CA MET A 1 0.98 -47.01 -5.92
C MET A 1 0.46 -46.51 -7.27
N ASN A 2 -0.38 -47.26 -8.00
CA ASN A 2 -0.80 -46.84 -9.34
C ASN A 2 -1.87 -45.75 -9.20
N LEU A 3 -1.53 -44.50 -9.51
CA LEU A 3 -2.38 -43.33 -9.23
C LEU A 3 -3.69 -43.31 -10.00
N GLU A 4 -3.75 -44.00 -11.15
CA GLU A 4 -4.95 -44.14 -11.98
C GLU A 4 -6.11 -44.82 -11.25
N ASN A 5 -5.84 -45.54 -10.15
CA ASN A 5 -6.86 -46.23 -9.37
C ASN A 5 -7.52 -45.34 -8.29
N ILE A 6 -7.02 -44.12 -8.04
CA ILE A 6 -7.60 -43.24 -7.04
C ILE A 6 -8.78 -42.48 -7.63
N LYS A 7 -10.00 -42.88 -7.24
CA LYS A 7 -11.22 -42.18 -7.60
C LYS A 7 -11.48 -41.01 -6.66
N VAL A 8 -11.28 -39.79 -7.14
CA VAL A 8 -11.47 -38.54 -6.35
C VAL A 8 -12.88 -38.43 -5.77
N SER A 9 -13.90 -38.99 -6.43
CA SER A 9 -15.29 -39.01 -5.95
C SER A 9 -15.51 -39.87 -4.70
N GLU A 10 -14.59 -40.79 -4.38
CA GLU A 10 -14.66 -41.68 -3.21
C GLU A 10 -13.84 -41.14 -2.02
N LEU A 11 -13.10 -40.06 -2.22
CA LEU A 11 -12.30 -39.43 -1.17
C LEU A 11 -13.20 -38.71 -0.15
N PRO A 12 -12.76 -38.62 1.12
CA PRO A 12 -13.43 -37.77 2.10
C PRO A 12 -13.43 -36.33 1.60
N SER A 13 -14.57 -35.64 1.78
CA SER A 13 -14.77 -34.30 1.26
C SER A 13 -15.65 -33.44 2.16
N VAL A 14 -15.45 -32.12 2.07
CA VAL A 14 -16.29 -31.10 2.73
C VAL A 14 -16.67 -30.03 1.73
N TYR A 15 -17.75 -29.30 1.99
CA TYR A 15 -18.10 -28.12 1.22
C TYR A 15 -17.04 -27.01 1.44
N LEU A 16 -16.70 -26.23 0.40
CA LEU A 16 -15.65 -25.20 0.44
C LEU A 16 -15.81 -24.20 1.61
N LEU A 17 -17.05 -23.80 1.94
CA LEU A 17 -17.30 -22.85 3.03
C LEU A 17 -17.19 -23.50 4.43
N ASP A 18 -17.24 -24.82 4.49
CA ASP A 18 -17.09 -25.62 5.71
C ASP A 18 -15.64 -26.08 5.91
N LYS A 19 -14.66 -25.37 5.33
CA LYS A 19 -13.21 -25.66 5.41
C LYS A 19 -12.65 -25.81 6.83
N ASN A 20 -13.38 -25.33 7.84
CA ASN A 20 -13.00 -25.50 9.24
C ASN A 20 -13.19 -26.94 9.76
N LEU A 21 -13.90 -27.79 9.00
CA LEU A 21 -14.10 -29.21 9.29
C LEU A 21 -13.00 -30.12 8.71
N LEU A 22 -11.99 -29.55 8.06
CA LEU A 22 -10.87 -30.31 7.49
C LEU A 22 -10.00 -30.93 8.59
N PRO A 23 -9.39 -32.11 8.35
CA PRO A 23 -8.54 -32.77 9.32
C PRO A 23 -7.13 -32.14 9.44
N HIS A 24 -6.49 -32.40 10.57
CA HIS A 24 -5.06 -32.12 10.80
C HIS A 24 -4.18 -33.23 10.23
N CYS A 25 -4.00 -33.26 8.92
CA CYS A 25 -3.16 -34.26 8.27
C CYS A 25 -2.39 -33.71 7.07
N ALA A 26 -1.35 -34.42 6.66
CA ALA A 26 -0.67 -34.21 5.40
C ALA A 26 -1.48 -34.84 4.26
N ALA A 27 -1.74 -34.06 3.21
CA ALA A 27 -2.65 -34.49 2.15
C ALA A 27 -2.39 -33.77 0.82
N ILE A 28 -2.75 -34.46 -0.26
CA ILE A 28 -3.12 -33.83 -1.54
C ILE A 28 -4.62 -33.52 -1.48
N TYR A 29 -5.01 -32.29 -1.75
CA TYR A 29 -6.40 -31.88 -1.78
C TYR A 29 -6.84 -31.45 -3.18
N PHE A 30 -8.08 -31.76 -3.49
CA PHE A 30 -8.74 -31.53 -4.77
C PHE A 30 -9.93 -30.62 -4.53
N VAL A 31 -10.03 -29.54 -5.29
CA VAL A 31 -11.21 -28.68 -5.32
C VAL A 31 -11.99 -29.02 -6.57
N SER A 32 -13.19 -29.57 -6.40
CA SER A 32 -14.05 -29.96 -7.51
C SER A 32 -15.39 -29.23 -7.46
N ASP A 33 -16.02 -29.09 -8.62
CA ASP A 33 -17.39 -28.56 -8.70
C ASP A 33 -18.44 -29.67 -8.56
N SER A 34 -19.72 -29.28 -8.66
CA SER A 34 -20.85 -30.20 -8.57
C SER A 34 -20.94 -31.23 -9.71
N LYS A 35 -20.15 -31.07 -10.77
CA LYS A 35 -20.03 -32.03 -11.88
C LYS A 35 -18.80 -32.93 -11.74
N ASN A 36 -18.14 -32.91 -10.58
CA ASN A 36 -16.88 -33.59 -10.31
C ASN A 36 -15.72 -33.13 -11.23
N GLN A 37 -15.81 -31.94 -11.83
CA GLN A 37 -14.68 -31.36 -12.54
C GLN A 37 -13.67 -30.82 -11.52
N ILE A 38 -12.42 -31.25 -11.60
CA ILE A 38 -11.36 -30.76 -10.73
C ILE A 38 -10.90 -29.39 -11.23
N ILE A 39 -11.05 -28.39 -10.36
CA ILE A 39 -10.77 -26.99 -10.64
C ILE A 39 -9.37 -26.61 -10.16
N TYR A 40 -8.94 -27.19 -9.04
CA TYR A 40 -7.67 -26.90 -8.39
C TYR A 40 -7.18 -28.12 -7.62
N ILE A 41 -5.87 -28.34 -7.62
CA ILE A 41 -5.19 -29.35 -6.81
C ILE A 41 -4.10 -28.65 -6.01
N GLY A 42 -3.91 -29.05 -4.77
CA GLY A 42 -2.76 -28.59 -4.02
C GLY A 42 -2.30 -29.58 -2.97
N ARG A 43 -1.15 -29.30 -2.37
CA ARG A 43 -0.58 -30.10 -1.28
C ARG A 43 -0.40 -29.33 0.02
N THR A 44 -0.23 -30.07 1.12
CA THR A 44 0.08 -29.52 2.44
C THR A 44 0.45 -30.63 3.43
N VAL A 45 1.29 -30.30 4.42
CA VAL A 45 1.55 -31.15 5.60
C VAL A 45 0.47 -31.03 6.68
N ASN A 46 -0.38 -30.00 6.59
CA ASN A 46 -1.49 -29.75 7.52
C ASN A 46 -2.67 -29.10 6.79
N LEU A 47 -3.69 -29.90 6.48
CA LEU A 47 -4.79 -29.51 5.61
C LEU A 47 -5.64 -28.37 6.17
N VAL A 48 -6.11 -28.48 7.42
CA VAL A 48 -6.90 -27.41 8.03
C VAL A 48 -6.11 -26.11 8.18
N GLN A 49 -4.81 -26.17 8.51
CA GLN A 49 -3.99 -24.97 8.63
C GLN A 49 -3.77 -24.30 7.26
N ARG A 50 -3.53 -25.08 6.19
CA ARG A 50 -3.40 -24.55 4.82
C ARG A 50 -4.65 -23.79 4.38
N TRP A 51 -5.82 -24.27 4.78
CA TRP A 51 -7.09 -23.66 4.41
C TRP A 51 -7.49 -22.44 5.25
N LYS A 52 -6.81 -22.13 6.36
CA LYS A 52 -7.03 -20.87 7.10
C LYS A 52 -6.67 -19.66 6.25
N ASP A 53 -5.47 -19.67 5.67
CA ASP A 53 -4.88 -18.56 4.91
C ASP A 53 -4.64 -18.94 3.44
N HIS A 54 -5.54 -19.73 2.87
CA HIS A 54 -5.38 -20.21 1.50
C HIS A 54 -5.43 -19.06 0.48
N HIS A 55 -4.32 -18.81 -0.19
CA HIS A 55 -4.13 -17.69 -1.12
C HIS A 55 -5.19 -17.60 -2.23
N ARG A 56 -5.63 -18.75 -2.79
CA ARG A 56 -6.75 -18.80 -3.79
C ARG A 56 -8.16 -18.82 -3.20
N PHE A 57 -8.36 -18.75 -1.88
CA PHE A 57 -9.70 -18.91 -1.28
C PHE A 57 -10.71 -17.89 -1.82
N ASN A 58 -10.30 -16.64 -2.00
CA ASN A 58 -11.17 -15.59 -2.55
C ASN A 58 -11.59 -15.87 -4.01
N GLN A 59 -10.68 -16.40 -4.83
CA GLN A 59 -10.96 -16.81 -6.20
C GLN A 59 -11.96 -17.98 -6.20
N LEU A 60 -11.67 -19.04 -5.43
CA LEU A 60 -12.55 -20.20 -5.28
C LEU A 60 -13.92 -19.83 -4.73
N LYS A 61 -14.00 -18.93 -3.76
CA LYS A 61 -15.26 -18.42 -3.19
C LYS A 61 -16.12 -17.70 -4.24
N ARG A 62 -15.51 -17.05 -5.25
CA ARG A 62 -16.25 -16.45 -6.38
C ARG A 62 -16.81 -17.53 -7.31
N PHE A 63 -16.02 -18.55 -7.66
CA PHE A 63 -16.50 -19.71 -8.42
C PHE A 63 -17.64 -20.43 -7.69
N ASN A 64 -17.53 -20.54 -6.38
CA ASN A 64 -18.52 -21.15 -5.50
C ASN A 64 -19.91 -20.48 -5.54
N ARG A 65 -20.00 -19.22 -6.00
CA ARG A 65 -21.30 -18.53 -6.18
C ARG A 65 -22.10 -19.08 -7.35
N LYS A 66 -21.42 -19.63 -8.37
CA LYS A 66 -22.03 -20.19 -9.57
C LYS A 66 -22.18 -21.71 -9.47
N ASN A 67 -21.13 -22.39 -9.04
CA ASN A 67 -21.09 -23.85 -8.90
C ASN A 67 -20.64 -24.20 -7.49
N LYS A 68 -21.40 -25.04 -6.78
CA LYS A 68 -21.02 -25.49 -5.43
C LYS A 68 -19.69 -26.26 -5.50
N LEU A 69 -18.69 -25.80 -4.75
CA LEU A 69 -17.35 -26.39 -4.73
C LEU A 69 -17.14 -27.25 -3.47
N HIS A 70 -16.46 -28.38 -3.64
CA HIS A 70 -16.08 -29.29 -2.57
C HIS A 70 -14.56 -29.41 -2.48
N ILE A 71 -14.04 -29.60 -1.28
CA ILE A 71 -12.64 -29.92 -0.99
C ILE A 71 -12.59 -31.39 -0.64
N SER A 72 -12.06 -32.22 -1.53
CA SER A 72 -11.75 -33.63 -1.27
C SER A 72 -10.26 -33.77 -0.96
N TRP A 73 -9.85 -34.80 -0.20
CA TRP A 73 -8.43 -34.99 0.11
C TRP A 73 -8.00 -36.45 0.16
N PHE A 74 -6.73 -36.66 -0.20
CA PHE A 74 -6.02 -37.93 -0.12
C PHE A 74 -4.89 -37.79 0.90
N THR A 75 -5.00 -38.49 2.02
CA THR A 75 -4.00 -38.47 3.09
C THR A 75 -2.73 -39.20 2.63
N CYS A 76 -1.56 -38.60 2.87
CA CYS A 76 -0.27 -39.14 2.45
C CYS A 76 0.83 -38.90 3.50
N SER A 77 2.03 -39.41 3.24
CA SER A 77 3.22 -39.16 4.07
C SER A 77 3.53 -37.65 4.11
N PRO A 78 3.97 -37.08 5.25
CA PRO A 78 4.40 -35.68 5.34
C PRO A 78 5.76 -35.40 4.69
N ASP A 79 6.42 -36.42 4.13
CA ASP A 79 7.67 -36.28 3.39
C ASP A 79 7.52 -35.31 2.21
N LYS A 80 8.38 -34.29 2.16
CA LYS A 80 8.30 -33.19 1.19
C LYS A 80 8.46 -33.66 -0.25
N GLU A 81 9.39 -34.56 -0.53
CA GLU A 81 9.64 -35.04 -1.89
C GLU A 81 8.45 -35.86 -2.39
N ILE A 82 7.95 -36.76 -1.55
CA ILE A 82 6.79 -37.61 -1.86
C ILE A 82 5.56 -36.75 -2.15
N ILE A 83 5.28 -35.77 -1.28
CA ILE A 83 4.12 -34.88 -1.41
C ILE A 83 4.24 -33.98 -2.66
N SER A 84 5.44 -33.50 -3.00
CA SER A 84 5.67 -32.70 -4.21
C SER A 84 5.44 -33.52 -5.47
N ASN A 85 5.99 -34.74 -5.52
CA ASN A 85 5.87 -35.63 -6.65
C ASN A 85 4.40 -36.04 -6.90
N LEU A 86 3.67 -36.37 -5.83
CA LEU A 86 2.24 -36.70 -5.92
C LEU A 86 1.40 -35.52 -6.44
N GLU A 87 1.64 -34.30 -5.96
CA GLU A 87 0.95 -33.11 -6.47
C GLU A 87 1.18 -32.93 -7.97
N ASN A 88 2.44 -33.01 -8.41
CA ASN A 88 2.80 -32.87 -9.82
C ASN A 88 2.14 -33.95 -10.69
N GLU A 89 2.15 -35.20 -10.25
CA GLU A 89 1.50 -36.32 -10.94
C GLU A 89 -0.01 -36.09 -11.08
N PHE A 90 -0.68 -35.65 -10.01
CA PHE A 90 -2.11 -35.35 -10.05
C PHE A 90 -2.45 -34.12 -10.90
N ILE A 91 -1.63 -33.07 -10.87
CA ILE A 91 -1.82 -31.89 -11.73
C ILE A 91 -1.68 -32.27 -13.20
N GLN A 92 -0.66 -33.06 -13.54
CA GLN A 92 -0.44 -33.56 -14.90
C GLN A 92 -1.60 -34.44 -15.39
N LEU A 93 -2.10 -35.33 -14.52
CA LEU A 93 -3.21 -36.21 -14.81
C LEU A 93 -4.52 -35.43 -15.04
N TYR A 94 -4.85 -34.51 -14.13
CA TYR A 94 -6.19 -33.95 -14.05
C TYR A 94 -6.40 -32.64 -14.78
N LYS A 95 -5.37 -31.93 -15.25
CA LYS A 95 -5.68 -30.75 -16.07
C LYS A 95 -6.24 -29.54 -15.31
N PRO A 96 -6.09 -29.34 -13.97
CA PRO A 96 -6.93 -28.38 -13.24
C PRO A 96 -6.67 -26.92 -13.64
N PRO A 97 -7.68 -26.19 -14.15
CA PRO A 97 -7.49 -24.88 -14.78
C PRO A 97 -6.88 -23.83 -13.85
N LEU A 98 -7.10 -23.91 -12.53
CA LEU A 98 -6.55 -22.90 -11.63
C LEU A 98 -5.07 -23.08 -11.31
N ASN A 99 -4.50 -24.28 -11.45
CA ASN A 99 -3.09 -24.53 -11.15
C ASN A 99 -2.12 -23.76 -12.06
N TRP A 100 -2.53 -23.45 -13.30
CA TRP A 100 -1.74 -22.62 -14.23
C TRP A 100 -2.26 -21.19 -14.37
N SER A 101 -3.26 -20.80 -13.60
CA SER A 101 -3.82 -19.44 -13.64
C SER A 101 -3.09 -18.55 -12.63
N LYS A 102 -2.84 -17.29 -12.97
CA LYS A 102 -2.34 -16.31 -12.00
C LYS A 102 -3.32 -16.17 -10.83
N VAL A 103 -2.80 -16.14 -9.61
CA VAL A 103 -3.60 -15.85 -8.43
C VAL A 103 -4.05 -14.41 -8.54
N VAL A 104 -5.35 -14.19 -8.74
CA VAL A 104 -5.90 -12.82 -8.73
C VAL A 104 -5.93 -12.34 -7.29
N ALA A 105 -4.81 -11.80 -6.82
CA ALA A 105 -4.80 -10.98 -5.61
C ALA A 105 -5.82 -9.85 -5.82
N PRO A 106 -6.62 -9.48 -4.80
CA PRO A 106 -7.43 -8.29 -4.92
C PRO A 106 -6.45 -7.12 -5.12
N VAL A 107 -6.35 -6.61 -6.35
CA VAL A 107 -5.62 -5.38 -6.64
C VAL A 107 -6.24 -4.31 -5.74
N ILE A 108 -5.55 -4.00 -4.64
CA ILE A 108 -5.94 -2.91 -3.78
C ILE A 108 -5.64 -1.67 -4.61
N LYS A 109 -6.68 -1.13 -5.24
CA LYS A 109 -6.55 0.10 -6.02
C LYS A 109 -6.16 1.22 -5.07
N ILE A 110 -4.86 1.51 -5.02
CA ILE A 110 -4.31 2.62 -4.24
C ILE A 110 -4.98 3.89 -4.76
N THR A 111 -5.59 4.63 -3.86
CA THR A 111 -6.20 5.93 -4.17
C THR A 111 -5.16 6.99 -3.82
N PRO A 112 -4.67 7.78 -4.80
CA PRO A 112 -3.77 8.90 -4.53
C PRO A 112 -4.33 9.81 -3.43
N ALA A 113 -3.46 10.37 -2.59
CA ALA A 113 -3.86 11.23 -1.48
C ALA A 113 -4.66 12.44 -1.98
N GLU A 114 -4.29 12.99 -3.13
CA GLU A 114 -4.99 14.05 -3.88
C GLU A 114 -6.44 13.66 -4.13
N THR A 115 -6.64 12.45 -4.67
CA THR A 115 -7.97 11.94 -5.04
C THR A 115 -8.80 11.66 -3.78
N ALA A 116 -8.18 11.10 -2.73
CA ALA A 116 -8.83 10.88 -1.46
C ALA A 116 -9.25 12.21 -0.81
N LEU A 117 -8.40 13.23 -0.88
CA LEU A 117 -8.62 14.56 -0.34
C LEU A 117 -9.78 15.24 -1.06
N GLN A 118 -9.72 15.33 -2.39
CA GLN A 118 -10.81 15.87 -3.21
C GLN A 118 -12.13 15.14 -2.95
N GLN A 119 -12.10 13.81 -2.77
CA GLN A 119 -13.31 13.04 -2.47
C GLN A 119 -13.83 13.26 -1.04
N SER A 120 -12.97 13.50 -0.04
CA SER A 120 -13.40 13.95 1.28
C SER A 120 -14.02 15.34 1.20
N LEU A 121 -13.32 16.30 0.58
CA LEU A 121 -13.75 17.69 0.46
C LEU A 121 -15.09 17.79 -0.30
N LYS A 122 -15.26 17.06 -1.41
CA LYS A 122 -16.55 16.98 -2.13
C LYS A 122 -17.69 16.42 -1.27
N GLN A 123 -17.40 15.53 -0.33
CA GLN A 123 -18.43 15.03 0.59
C GLN A 123 -18.73 16.06 1.68
N LEU A 124 -17.72 16.76 2.20
CA LEU A 124 -17.87 17.81 3.21
C LEU A 124 -18.65 19.01 2.65
N ALA A 125 -18.35 19.48 1.44
CA ALA A 125 -19.10 20.55 0.77
C ALA A 125 -20.61 20.24 0.67
N LYS A 126 -20.98 18.97 0.41
CA LYS A 126 -22.38 18.51 0.38
C LYS A 126 -23.07 18.46 1.75
N LEU A 127 -22.31 18.60 2.83
CA LEU A 127 -22.79 18.58 4.21
C LEU A 127 -22.83 19.99 4.82
N ASN A 128 -22.86 21.03 3.98
CA ASN A 128 -22.86 22.44 4.37
C ASN A 128 -21.64 22.83 5.20
N THR A 129 -20.51 22.17 4.99
CA THR A 129 -19.23 22.61 5.54
C THR A 129 -18.82 23.92 4.85
N MET A 130 -18.24 24.85 5.62
CA MET A 130 -17.73 26.12 5.16
C MET A 130 -16.25 26.27 5.51
N ILE A 131 -15.52 27.09 4.75
CA ILE A 131 -14.17 27.53 5.11
C ILE A 131 -14.32 28.70 6.08
N PHE A 132 -13.78 28.55 7.28
CA PHE A 132 -13.77 29.58 8.30
C PHE A 132 -12.60 30.54 8.08
N GLY A 133 -11.39 30.01 7.89
CA GLY A 133 -10.21 30.83 7.64
C GLY A 133 -8.97 29.99 7.36
N PHE A 134 -7.87 30.69 7.13
CA PHE A 134 -6.56 30.13 6.89
C PHE A 134 -5.51 30.84 7.75
N ASP A 135 -4.69 30.05 8.42
CA ASP A 135 -3.56 30.52 9.20
C ASP A 135 -2.25 30.17 8.47
N PRO A 136 -1.57 31.14 7.84
CA PRO A 136 -0.33 30.93 7.12
C PRO A 136 0.91 30.81 8.02
N ILE A 137 0.85 31.22 9.30
CA ILE A 137 2.04 31.43 10.14
C ILE A 137 1.83 30.75 11.50
N SER A 138 2.41 29.57 11.66
CA SER A 138 2.82 29.09 12.97
C SER A 138 4.32 28.84 12.92
N ASP A 139 5.08 29.55 13.75
CA ASP A 139 6.54 29.40 13.84
C ASP A 139 6.98 27.97 14.26
N GLU A 140 6.03 27.11 14.66
CA GLU A 140 6.26 25.72 15.09
C GLU A 140 5.34 24.68 14.43
N GLU A 141 4.30 25.07 13.67
CA GLU A 141 3.29 24.16 13.09
C GLU A 141 3.02 24.40 11.59
N PRO A 142 2.58 23.36 10.85
CA PRO A 142 2.16 23.53 9.45
C PRO A 142 1.01 24.53 9.32
N PRO A 143 0.91 25.28 8.20
CA PRO A 143 -0.24 26.14 7.91
C PRO A 143 -1.56 25.39 8.05
N ILE A 144 -2.58 26.06 8.60
CA ILE A 144 -3.85 25.42 8.97
C ILE A 144 -5.02 26.02 8.20
N ILE A 145 -5.82 25.17 7.57
CA ILE A 145 -7.12 25.54 7.01
C ILE A 145 -8.20 25.10 7.99
N TYR A 146 -9.04 26.04 8.40
CA TYR A 146 -10.17 25.79 9.28
C TYR A 146 -11.44 25.61 8.46
N LEU A 147 -12.01 24.41 8.54
CA LEU A 147 -13.34 24.09 8.04
C LEU A 147 -14.31 23.98 9.21
N VAL A 148 -15.53 24.45 9.01
CA VAL A 148 -16.58 24.38 10.03
C VAL A 148 -17.84 23.73 9.47
N TYR A 149 -18.59 23.01 10.30
CA TYR A 149 -19.87 22.42 9.90
C TYR A 149 -20.99 22.73 10.90
N PRO A 150 -22.25 22.81 10.43
CA PRO A 150 -23.32 23.34 11.26
C PRO A 150 -23.77 22.34 12.31
N VAL A 151 -23.95 22.84 13.54
CA VAL A 151 -24.63 22.14 14.64
C VAL A 151 -25.79 23.00 15.17
N TYR A 152 -26.87 22.33 15.61
CA TYR A 152 -28.10 22.93 16.12
C TYR A 152 -28.52 22.24 17.41
N GLY A 153 -28.05 22.77 18.54
CA GLY A 153 -28.28 22.16 19.84
C GLY A 153 -27.70 20.74 19.88
N ARG A 154 -28.53 19.72 20.06
CA ARG A 154 -28.09 18.30 20.05
C ARG A 154 -28.16 17.62 18.68
N ARG A 155 -28.55 18.33 17.63
CA ARG A 155 -28.69 17.81 16.26
C ARG A 155 -27.62 18.44 15.36
N GLY A 156 -27.21 17.73 14.33
CA GLY A 156 -26.20 18.23 13.38
C GLY A 156 -25.80 17.19 12.36
N VAL A 157 -24.83 17.52 11.52
CA VAL A 157 -24.36 16.64 10.44
C VAL A 157 -23.18 15.74 10.84
N SER A 158 -22.73 15.78 12.11
CA SER A 158 -21.59 15.00 12.64
C SER A 158 -21.66 13.51 12.30
N GLY A 159 -22.83 12.87 12.40
CA GLY A 159 -22.98 11.45 12.04
C GLY A 159 -22.69 11.17 10.55
N ARG A 160 -23.12 12.08 9.66
CA ARG A 160 -22.86 12.00 8.21
C ARG A 160 -21.40 12.31 7.90
N ILE A 161 -20.81 13.32 8.56
CA ILE A 161 -19.37 13.64 8.45
C ILE A 161 -18.53 12.44 8.88
N ARG A 162 -18.78 11.88 10.07
CA ARG A 162 -18.09 10.69 10.56
C ARG A 162 -18.19 9.52 9.58
N THR A 163 -19.35 9.32 8.96
CA THR A 163 -19.56 8.27 7.95
C THR A 163 -18.77 8.55 6.68
N ALA A 164 -18.79 9.79 6.18
CA ALA A 164 -18.05 10.22 5.00
C ALA A 164 -16.54 10.05 5.18
N LEU A 165 -15.99 10.57 6.28
CA LEU A 165 -14.56 10.52 6.58
C LEU A 165 -14.08 9.09 6.87
N LYS A 166 -14.85 8.28 7.61
CA LYS A 166 -14.53 6.84 7.77
C LYS A 166 -14.56 6.07 6.46
N THR A 167 -15.42 6.45 5.52
CA THR A 167 -15.46 5.84 4.18
C THR A 167 -14.20 6.19 3.37
N ILE A 168 -13.68 7.40 3.53
CA ILE A 168 -12.39 7.80 2.95
C ILE A 168 -11.24 7.03 3.60
N ASN A 169 -11.21 6.90 4.93
CA ASN A 169 -10.15 6.18 5.64
C ASN A 169 -10.06 4.68 5.28
N LYS A 170 -11.17 4.06 4.85
CA LYS A 170 -11.19 2.68 4.36
C LYS A 170 -10.49 2.50 3.01
N LYS A 171 -10.22 3.57 2.27
CA LYS A 171 -9.47 3.51 1.02
C LYS A 171 -8.00 3.30 1.31
N ALA A 172 -7.32 2.57 0.43
CA ALA A 172 -5.88 2.44 0.45
C ALA A 172 -5.24 3.74 -0.04
N SER A 173 -5.17 4.72 0.86
CA SER A 173 -4.60 6.04 0.67
C SER A 173 -3.83 6.41 1.95
N SER A 174 -2.74 7.17 1.81
CA SER A 174 -1.99 7.74 2.94
C SER A 174 -2.79 8.82 3.65
N LEU A 175 -3.71 9.49 2.96
CA LEU A 175 -4.58 10.48 3.57
C LEU A 175 -5.54 9.80 4.54
N LYS A 176 -5.46 10.18 5.80
CA LYS A 176 -6.38 9.75 6.86
C LYS A 176 -6.92 10.96 7.60
N TRP A 177 -8.22 10.93 7.85
CA TRP A 177 -8.88 11.86 8.77
C TRP A 177 -8.88 11.27 10.18
N LYS A 178 -8.36 12.01 11.15
CA LYS A 178 -8.31 11.60 12.56
C LYS A 178 -9.35 12.39 13.36
N GLU A 179 -10.19 11.68 14.11
CA GLU A 179 -11.10 12.30 15.09
C GLU A 179 -10.28 12.52 16.37
N TYR A 180 -9.90 13.75 16.67
CA TYR A 180 -9.04 14.05 17.83
C TYR A 180 -9.83 14.45 19.08
N GLU A 181 -11.04 14.99 18.90
CA GLU A 181 -11.92 15.36 19.99
C GLU A 181 -13.38 15.02 19.64
N THR A 182 -14.22 14.83 20.65
CA THR A 182 -15.67 14.70 20.47
C THR A 182 -16.39 15.31 21.66
N TYR A 183 -17.34 16.20 21.41
CA TYR A 183 -18.17 16.74 22.47
C TYR A 183 -18.92 15.63 23.24
N PRO A 184 -19.21 15.83 24.53
CA PRO A 184 -19.94 14.87 25.32
C PRO A 184 -21.34 14.59 24.74
N LYS A 185 -21.90 13.41 25.06
CA LYS A 185 -23.25 13.01 24.59
C LYS A 185 -24.33 14.03 24.97
N SER A 186 -24.18 14.70 26.11
CA SER A 186 -25.08 15.76 26.57
C SER A 186 -25.18 16.95 25.60
N LEU A 187 -24.13 17.17 24.80
CA LEU A 187 -24.01 18.24 23.80
C LEU A 187 -24.17 17.75 22.35
N GLY A 188 -24.56 16.48 22.12
CA GLY A 188 -24.87 15.97 20.77
C GLY A 188 -23.77 15.14 20.08
N LYS A 189 -22.61 14.94 20.73
CA LYS A 189 -21.53 14.06 20.22
C LYS A 189 -20.95 14.50 18.85
N PHE A 190 -20.63 15.78 18.74
CA PHE A 190 -20.00 16.37 17.55
C PHE A 190 -18.49 16.13 17.57
N GLY A 191 -17.96 15.62 16.46
CA GLY A 191 -16.56 15.21 16.36
C GLY A 191 -15.71 16.31 15.71
N PHE A 192 -14.50 16.49 16.23
CA PHE A 192 -13.46 17.34 15.66
C PHE A 192 -12.52 16.46 14.86
N TRP A 193 -12.19 16.89 13.64
CA TRP A 193 -11.39 16.10 12.72
C TRP A 193 -10.22 16.88 12.20
N GLU A 194 -9.13 16.18 11.93
CA GLU A 194 -7.95 16.74 11.29
C GLU A 194 -7.43 15.80 10.19
N THR A 195 -6.78 16.36 9.20
CA THR A 195 -5.95 15.62 8.24
C THR A 195 -4.77 16.48 7.81
N GLU A 196 -3.71 15.87 7.32
CA GLU A 196 -2.53 16.55 6.81
C GLU A 196 -2.29 16.15 5.35
N TYR A 197 -1.97 17.13 4.53
CA TYR A 197 -1.68 16.95 3.11
C TYR A 197 -0.59 17.94 2.68
N ASN A 198 0.52 17.43 2.16
CA ASN A 198 1.66 18.22 1.66
C ASN A 198 2.15 19.32 2.63
N GLY A 199 2.23 19.00 3.94
CA GLY A 199 2.69 19.96 4.95
C GLY A 199 1.65 21.02 5.31
N LEU A 200 0.40 20.87 4.88
CA LEU A 200 -0.74 21.69 5.30
C LEU A 200 -1.69 20.85 6.13
N ARG A 201 -2.19 21.42 7.23
CA ARG A 201 -3.19 20.79 8.10
C ARG A 201 -4.58 21.33 7.76
N ILE A 202 -5.57 20.44 7.71
CA ILE A 202 -6.98 20.81 7.54
C ILE A 202 -7.73 20.35 8.77
N GLN A 203 -8.31 21.29 9.51
CA GLN A 203 -9.16 21.02 10.66
C GLN A 203 -10.63 21.18 10.30
N LEU A 204 -11.48 20.34 10.88
CA LEU A 204 -12.92 20.36 10.68
C LEU A 204 -13.62 20.33 12.04
N THR A 205 -14.28 21.43 12.38
CA THR A 205 -14.87 21.64 13.70
C THR A 205 -16.38 21.91 13.62
N PRO A 206 -17.16 21.53 14.64
CA PRO A 206 -18.56 21.93 14.74
C PRO A 206 -18.68 23.40 15.10
N ILE A 207 -19.59 24.14 14.47
CA ILE A 207 -19.90 25.52 14.85
C ILE A 207 -21.40 25.73 15.00
N GLN A 208 -21.77 26.42 16.07
CA GLN A 208 -23.15 26.80 16.34
C GLN A 208 -23.50 27.99 15.44
N SER A 209 -24.75 28.05 14.95
CA SER A 209 -25.26 29.20 14.20
C SER A 209 -24.55 29.50 12.87
N LEU A 210 -23.97 28.49 12.22
CA LEU A 210 -23.36 28.66 10.90
C LEU A 210 -24.30 29.28 9.84
N LEU A 211 -25.63 29.10 9.98
CA LEU A 211 -26.62 29.65 9.06
C LEU A 211 -26.57 31.17 8.96
N ASP A 212 -26.23 31.84 10.05
CA ASP A 212 -26.20 33.30 10.13
C ASP A 212 -25.12 33.89 9.21
N PHE A 213 -24.13 33.07 8.83
CA PHE A 213 -23.03 33.45 7.96
C PHE A 213 -23.22 33.03 6.50
N VAL A 214 -24.26 32.25 6.19
CA VAL A 214 -24.44 31.68 4.84
C VAL A 214 -24.79 32.75 3.80
N GLU A 215 -25.54 33.79 4.17
CA GLU A 215 -26.04 34.81 3.23
C GLU A 215 -24.92 35.70 2.67
N ASN A 216 -23.92 36.04 3.49
CA ASN A 216 -22.79 36.90 3.10
C ASN A 216 -21.51 36.12 2.81
N SER A 217 -21.60 34.80 2.72
CA SER A 217 -20.44 33.95 2.41
C SER A 217 -19.95 34.14 0.97
N THR A 218 -18.64 34.03 0.78
CA THR A 218 -18.02 34.01 -0.55
C THR A 218 -17.84 32.57 -1.03
N LEU A 219 -17.72 32.37 -2.35
CA LEU A 219 -17.28 31.08 -2.88
C LEU A 219 -15.75 31.07 -2.99
N ARG A 220 -15.15 30.01 -2.48
CA ARG A 220 -13.70 29.77 -2.53
C ARG A 220 -13.44 28.33 -2.93
N THR A 221 -12.29 28.11 -3.55
CA THR A 221 -11.87 26.79 -3.99
C THR A 221 -10.81 26.25 -3.03
N LEU A 222 -10.96 24.97 -2.66
CA LEU A 222 -9.99 24.24 -1.87
C LEU A 222 -9.71 22.90 -2.53
N ALA A 223 -8.48 22.69 -2.99
CA ALA A 223 -8.09 21.49 -3.74
C ALA A 223 -8.98 21.22 -4.97
N GLY A 224 -9.40 22.30 -5.64
CA GLY A 224 -10.35 22.22 -6.76
C GLY A 224 -11.80 21.92 -6.34
N VAL A 225 -12.15 21.99 -5.06
CA VAL A 225 -13.54 21.82 -4.59
C VAL A 225 -14.07 23.16 -4.12
N GLU A 226 -15.22 23.59 -4.66
CA GLU A 226 -15.88 24.82 -4.23
C GLU A 226 -16.55 24.64 -2.86
N PHE A 227 -16.29 25.60 -1.97
CA PHE A 227 -16.91 25.75 -0.67
C PHE A 227 -17.47 27.17 -0.53
N LYS A 228 -18.47 27.31 0.34
CA LYS A 228 -18.77 28.60 0.94
C LYS A 228 -17.69 28.93 1.96
N ALA A 229 -17.25 30.17 2.00
CA ALA A 229 -16.21 30.67 2.88
C ALA A 229 -16.65 31.95 3.56
N PHE A 230 -16.13 32.21 4.75
CA PHE A 230 -16.32 33.50 5.42
C PHE A 230 -15.66 34.60 4.58
N SER A 231 -16.34 35.73 4.41
CA SER A 231 -15.68 36.94 3.90
C SER A 231 -14.72 37.49 4.96
N SER A 232 -13.78 38.33 4.56
CA SER A 232 -12.87 39.03 5.49
C SER A 232 -13.64 39.81 6.54
N GLU A 233 -14.71 40.52 6.14
CA GLU A 233 -15.61 41.24 7.06
C GLU A 233 -16.30 40.31 8.07
N GLN A 234 -16.79 39.14 7.62
CA GLN A 234 -17.44 38.18 8.52
C GLN A 234 -16.45 37.60 9.53
N LEU A 235 -15.23 37.31 9.08
CA LEU A 235 -14.19 36.76 9.92
C LEU A 235 -13.73 37.79 10.96
N GLU A 236 -13.54 39.05 10.56
CA GLU A 236 -13.19 40.15 11.48
C GLU A 236 -14.24 40.32 12.59
N ILE A 237 -15.54 40.37 12.24
CA ILE A 237 -16.63 40.50 13.21
C ILE A 237 -16.67 39.32 14.20
N ASP A 238 -16.38 38.10 13.73
CA ASP A 238 -16.40 36.91 14.58
C ASP A 238 -15.16 36.82 15.48
N LEU A 239 -13.99 37.19 14.95
CA LEU A 239 -12.75 37.26 15.69
C LEU A 239 -12.76 38.34 16.78
N GLU A 240 -13.36 39.51 16.53
CA GLU A 240 -13.56 40.56 17.53
C GLU A 240 -14.36 40.06 18.74
N LYS A 241 -15.48 39.36 18.49
CA LYS A 241 -16.30 38.74 19.56
C LYS A 241 -15.54 37.69 20.35
N THR A 242 -14.60 37.01 19.71
CA THR A 242 -13.82 35.92 20.33
C THR A 242 -12.63 36.46 21.12
N GLN A 243 -11.99 37.54 20.67
CA GLN A 243 -10.92 38.22 21.41
C GLN A 243 -11.39 38.83 22.73
N GLU A 244 -12.64 39.28 22.82
CA GLU A 244 -13.26 39.68 24.10
C GLU A 244 -13.28 38.53 25.14
N ASN A 245 -13.16 37.27 24.70
CA ASN A 245 -13.12 36.08 25.55
C ASN A 245 -11.70 35.53 25.81
N GLY A 246 -10.65 36.19 25.30
CA GLY A 246 -9.24 35.88 25.63
C GLY A 246 -8.53 34.81 24.79
N GLU A 247 -9.09 34.38 23.66
CA GLU A 247 -8.40 33.49 22.71
C GLU A 247 -7.58 34.31 21.70
N ASN A 248 -6.29 33.97 21.54
CA ASN A 248 -5.34 34.71 20.72
C ASN A 248 -5.36 34.16 19.28
N THR A 249 -6.10 34.81 18.39
CA THR A 249 -6.36 34.38 16.99
C THR A 249 -5.74 35.32 15.96
N SER A 250 -4.68 36.05 16.32
CA SER A 250 -4.17 37.22 15.59
C SER A 250 -3.63 36.98 14.17
N ALA A 251 -3.42 35.72 13.75
CA ALA A 251 -2.91 35.37 12.42
C ALA A 251 -3.98 34.82 11.45
N LEU A 252 -5.21 34.61 11.90
CA LEU A 252 -6.26 33.99 11.07
C LEU A 252 -6.80 34.97 10.03
N GLY A 253 -6.63 34.64 8.75
CA GLY A 253 -7.16 35.41 7.63
C GLY A 253 -8.27 34.69 6.88
N ALA A 254 -9.07 35.45 6.12
CA ALA A 254 -10.00 34.87 5.16
C ALA A 254 -9.20 34.17 4.05
N LEU A 255 -9.71 33.05 3.54
CA LEU A 255 -9.06 32.34 2.47
C LEU A 255 -9.28 33.08 1.14
N GLU A 256 -8.24 33.70 0.59
CA GLU A 256 -8.33 34.41 -0.70
C GLU A 256 -8.04 33.49 -1.89
N ASP A 257 -6.92 32.75 -1.84
CA ASP A 257 -6.47 31.84 -2.90
C ASP A 257 -6.51 30.36 -2.43
N ASP A 258 -6.64 29.42 -3.37
CA ASP A 258 -6.54 27.97 -3.07
C ASP A 258 -5.08 27.63 -2.70
N PRO A 259 -4.78 27.26 -1.45
CA PRO A 259 -3.41 27.02 -0.99
C PRO A 259 -2.91 25.63 -1.44
N ILE A 260 -3.80 24.78 -1.97
CA ILE A 260 -3.49 23.43 -2.46
C ILE A 260 -4.11 23.22 -3.84
N PRO A 261 -3.72 23.97 -4.88
CA PRO A 261 -4.38 23.92 -6.18
C PRO A 261 -4.14 22.56 -6.85
N ILE A 262 -5.13 21.66 -6.77
CA ILE A 262 -5.11 20.37 -7.46
C ILE A 262 -5.85 20.52 -8.78
N LYS A 263 -5.11 20.44 -9.90
CA LYS A 263 -5.73 20.40 -11.23
C LYS A 263 -6.62 19.17 -11.34
N PHE A 264 -7.89 19.36 -11.71
CA PHE A 264 -8.72 18.23 -12.10
C PHE A 264 -8.08 17.56 -13.30
N VAL A 265 -7.63 16.32 -13.13
CA VAL A 265 -7.49 15.42 -14.26
C VAL A 265 -8.92 15.15 -14.73
N GLU A 266 -9.38 15.92 -15.71
CA GLU A 266 -10.67 15.69 -16.33
C GLU A 266 -10.78 14.22 -16.74
N LYS A 267 -11.96 13.63 -16.53
CA LYS A 267 -12.28 12.24 -16.91
C LYS A 267 -12.13 11.95 -18.42
N ASN A 268 -11.72 12.94 -19.21
CA ASN A 268 -11.51 12.84 -20.65
C ASN A 268 -10.13 12.27 -21.05
N GLN A 269 -9.22 12.02 -20.11
CA GLN A 269 -7.98 11.27 -20.36
C GLN A 269 -8.03 9.78 -19.95
N ALA A 270 -9.23 9.20 -19.83
CA ALA A 270 -9.37 7.76 -19.59
C ALA A 270 -9.01 6.86 -20.80
N LYS A 271 -8.39 7.41 -21.87
CA LYS A 271 -7.97 6.62 -23.04
C LYS A 271 -6.47 6.62 -23.35
N ASN A 272 -5.66 7.52 -22.80
CA ASN A 272 -4.20 7.45 -22.95
C ASN A 272 -3.57 7.96 -21.65
N GLY A 273 -2.96 7.04 -20.89
CA GLY A 273 -2.27 7.38 -19.64
C GLY A 273 -3.04 7.04 -18.37
N ILE A 274 -3.65 5.85 -18.29
CA ILE A 274 -3.66 5.17 -16.99
C ILE A 274 -2.17 4.93 -16.71
N VAL A 275 -1.58 5.68 -15.77
CA VAL A 275 -0.42 5.14 -15.07
C VAL A 275 -1.00 3.97 -14.28
N GLU A 276 -1.02 2.80 -14.91
CA GLU A 276 -1.16 1.54 -14.20
C GLU A 276 0.07 1.53 -13.32
N ILE A 277 -0.09 2.00 -12.09
CA ILE A 277 0.79 1.60 -11.01
C ILE A 277 0.62 0.09 -11.02
N GLU A 278 1.57 -0.62 -11.63
CA GLU A 278 1.62 -2.07 -11.56
C GLU A 278 1.41 -2.40 -10.09
N PRO A 279 0.31 -3.08 -9.74
CA PRO A 279 0.13 -3.55 -8.38
C PRO A 279 1.32 -4.45 -8.12
N TRP A 280 2.26 -3.99 -7.29
CA TRP A 280 3.41 -4.81 -6.91
C TRP A 280 2.83 -5.99 -6.14
N GLU A 281 2.59 -7.10 -6.85
CA GLU A 281 2.08 -8.31 -6.19
C GLU A 281 3.19 -8.74 -5.24
N GLU A 282 2.92 -8.60 -3.94
CA GLU A 282 3.71 -9.20 -2.87
C GLU A 282 4.03 -10.64 -3.29
N LEU A 283 5.29 -11.05 -3.16
CA LEU A 283 5.69 -12.42 -3.43
C LEU A 283 4.73 -13.36 -2.70
N GLU A 284 4.17 -14.34 -3.42
CA GLU A 284 3.25 -15.29 -2.81
C GLU A 284 3.91 -15.86 -1.54
N PRO A 285 3.19 -15.84 -0.39
CA PRO A 285 3.74 -16.32 0.86
C PRO A 285 4.13 -17.79 0.71
N MET A 286 5.41 -18.08 0.90
CA MET A 286 5.94 -19.44 0.90
C MET A 286 5.60 -20.13 2.23
N SER A 287 5.35 -21.42 2.16
CA SER A 287 5.24 -22.24 3.37
C SER A 287 6.61 -22.35 4.05
N GLU A 288 6.63 -22.56 5.36
CA GLU A 288 7.87 -22.70 6.12
C GLU A 288 8.74 -23.86 5.58
N GLY A 289 9.99 -23.54 5.21
CA GLY A 289 10.95 -24.49 4.63
C GLY A 289 10.74 -24.82 3.15
N GLU A 290 9.99 -24.01 2.40
CA GLU A 290 10.04 -23.96 0.93
C GLU A 290 11.19 -23.05 0.47
N SER A 291 11.74 -23.34 -0.71
CA SER A 291 12.82 -22.56 -1.32
C SER A 291 12.36 -21.97 -2.65
N ARG A 292 12.71 -20.71 -2.89
CA ARG A 292 12.37 -20.00 -4.12
C ARG A 292 13.47 -20.19 -5.15
N VAL A 293 13.15 -20.82 -6.27
CA VAL A 293 14.07 -20.89 -7.41
C VAL A 293 14.04 -19.55 -8.15
N MET A 294 15.22 -18.96 -8.36
CA MET A 294 15.39 -17.68 -9.07
C MET A 294 16.58 -17.75 -10.02
N THR A 295 16.60 -16.82 -10.97
CA THR A 295 17.81 -16.49 -11.75
C THR A 295 18.46 -15.23 -11.20
N ARG A 296 19.72 -14.98 -11.49
CA ARG A 296 20.42 -13.74 -11.12
C ARG A 296 21.27 -13.16 -12.24
N GLN A 297 21.27 -11.84 -12.32
CA GLN A 297 22.12 -11.05 -13.20
C GLN A 297 22.86 -10.00 -12.37
N PHE A 298 24.13 -9.77 -12.66
CA PHE A 298 24.90 -8.66 -12.10
C PHE A 298 24.86 -7.47 -13.07
N VAL A 299 24.52 -6.29 -12.55
CA VAL A 299 24.60 -5.02 -13.27
C VAL A 299 25.61 -4.11 -12.58
N TYR A 300 26.29 -3.27 -13.37
CA TYR A 300 27.35 -2.39 -12.87
C TYR A 300 26.98 -0.93 -13.09
N VAL A 301 27.04 -0.13 -12.03
CA VAL A 301 26.80 1.32 -12.06
C VAL A 301 27.97 2.02 -11.37
N ASP A 302 28.81 2.75 -12.10
CA ASP A 302 29.97 3.47 -11.56
C ASP A 302 30.83 2.62 -10.59
N ASP A 303 31.21 1.42 -11.06
CA ASP A 303 31.94 0.37 -10.32
C ASP A 303 31.19 -0.31 -9.17
N ILE A 304 29.88 -0.04 -9.03
CA ILE A 304 29.01 -0.69 -8.05
C ILE A 304 28.37 -1.91 -8.70
N GLU A 305 28.70 -3.10 -8.21
CA GLU A 305 28.07 -4.36 -8.59
C GLU A 305 26.73 -4.54 -7.86
N ILE A 306 25.64 -4.69 -8.62
CA ILE A 306 24.30 -4.89 -8.10
C ILE A 306 23.78 -6.23 -8.61
N GLU A 307 23.57 -7.17 -7.68
CA GLU A 307 22.94 -8.46 -7.97
C GLU A 307 21.41 -8.28 -8.05
N VAL A 308 20.85 -8.53 -9.24
CA VAL A 308 19.41 -8.49 -9.51
C VAL A 308 18.92 -9.91 -9.74
N CYS A 309 18.02 -10.36 -8.87
CA CYS A 309 17.38 -11.67 -8.97
C CYS A 309 16.08 -11.57 -9.77
N ALA A 310 15.78 -12.55 -10.62
CA ALA A 310 14.50 -12.64 -11.32
C ALA A 310 13.75 -13.92 -10.95
N ASN A 311 12.45 -13.81 -10.69
CA ASN A 311 11.59 -14.98 -10.50
C ASN A 311 11.05 -15.53 -11.84
N GLU A 312 10.40 -16.68 -11.79
CA GLU A 312 9.74 -17.33 -12.94
C GLU A 312 8.70 -16.45 -13.66
N ASN A 313 8.18 -15.43 -12.98
CA ASN A 313 7.20 -14.49 -13.53
C ASN A 313 7.87 -13.26 -14.19
N GLY A 314 9.20 -13.24 -14.32
CA GLY A 314 9.95 -12.13 -14.90
C GLY A 314 10.01 -10.88 -14.02
N LYS A 315 9.72 -11.00 -12.71
CA LYS A 315 9.84 -9.88 -11.77
C LYS A 315 11.23 -9.83 -11.18
N TYR A 316 11.74 -8.61 -11.03
CA TYR A 316 13.09 -8.34 -10.58
C TYR A 316 13.13 -7.88 -9.11
N PHE A 317 14.11 -8.40 -8.40
CA PHE A 317 14.36 -8.15 -6.98
C PHE A 317 15.84 -7.90 -6.75
N VAL A 318 16.15 -7.19 -5.68
CA VAL A 318 17.51 -7.03 -5.16
C VAL A 318 17.53 -7.62 -3.76
N ARG A 319 18.55 -8.44 -3.45
CA ARG A 319 18.71 -8.95 -2.09
C ARG A 319 19.08 -7.81 -1.14
N HIS A 320 18.51 -7.84 0.06
CA HIS A 320 18.82 -6.88 1.12
C HIS A 320 20.33 -6.74 1.37
N ASN A 321 21.10 -7.82 1.21
CA ASN A 321 22.55 -7.81 1.39
C ASN A 321 23.24 -6.78 0.47
N VAL A 322 22.73 -6.57 -0.74
CA VAL A 322 23.24 -5.56 -1.69
C VAL A 322 22.93 -4.15 -1.19
N TYR A 323 21.67 -3.90 -0.79
CA TYR A 323 21.27 -2.64 -0.15
C TYR A 323 22.13 -2.32 1.08
N TRP A 324 22.30 -3.30 1.96
CA TRP A 324 23.08 -3.14 3.18
C TRP A 324 24.55 -2.86 2.90
N TRP A 325 25.13 -3.55 1.91
CA TRP A 325 26.51 -3.31 1.50
C TRP A 325 26.71 -1.90 0.95
N ILE A 326 25.82 -1.43 0.07
CA ILE A 326 25.89 -0.07 -0.47
C ILE A 326 25.76 0.96 0.65
N MET A 327 24.84 0.74 1.59
CA MET A 327 24.56 1.68 2.67
C MET A 327 25.60 1.72 3.78
N HIS A 328 26.23 0.58 4.09
CA HIS A 328 27.04 0.43 5.30
C HIS A 328 28.46 -0.07 5.02
N ASN A 329 28.81 -0.32 3.76
CA ASN A 329 30.07 -0.92 3.32
C ASN A 329 30.41 -2.22 4.08
N ARG A 330 29.39 -3.02 4.38
CA ARG A 330 29.50 -4.31 5.09
C ARG A 330 28.66 -5.35 4.39
N LYS A 331 29.21 -6.54 4.18
CA LYS A 331 28.46 -7.68 3.64
C LYS A 331 27.86 -8.50 4.77
N ASN A 332 26.71 -9.13 4.52
CA ASN A 332 26.07 -10.13 5.39
C ASN A 332 25.77 -9.63 6.82
N PRO A 333 24.82 -8.69 6.98
CA PRO A 333 24.38 -8.29 8.32
C PRO A 333 23.78 -9.47 9.08
N ASP A 334 24.06 -9.55 10.38
CA ASP A 334 23.37 -10.49 11.27
C ASP A 334 21.88 -10.14 11.32
N PRO A 335 20.97 -11.08 10.94
CA PRO A 335 19.53 -10.81 10.85
C PRO A 335 18.91 -10.23 12.13
N VAL A 336 19.33 -10.73 13.30
CA VAL A 336 18.71 -10.46 14.59
C VAL A 336 19.34 -9.23 15.23
N TYR A 337 20.67 -9.25 15.36
CA TYR A 337 21.43 -8.18 16.01
C TYR A 337 21.29 -6.86 15.24
N GLN A 338 21.27 -6.91 13.91
CA GLN A 338 21.08 -5.73 13.07
C GLN A 338 19.60 -5.41 12.79
N SER A 339 18.66 -6.16 13.38
CA SER A 339 17.20 -5.91 13.25
C SER A 339 16.77 -5.64 11.81
N VAL A 340 17.23 -6.47 10.87
CA VAL A 340 17.18 -6.22 9.42
C VAL A 340 15.77 -5.85 8.95
N ILE A 341 14.77 -6.64 9.33
CA ILE A 341 13.36 -6.42 8.95
C ILE A 341 12.85 -5.07 9.47
N PHE A 342 13.10 -4.76 10.74
CA PHE A 342 12.65 -3.51 11.35
C PHE A 342 13.30 -2.30 10.68
N ASN A 343 14.61 -2.37 10.44
CA ASN A 343 15.35 -1.28 9.79
C ASN A 343 14.93 -1.05 8.33
N LEU A 344 14.65 -2.12 7.59
CA LEU A 344 14.06 -2.02 6.25
C LEU A 344 12.69 -1.39 6.27
N GLN A 345 11.82 -1.81 7.20
CA GLN A 345 10.49 -1.22 7.36
C GLN A 345 10.60 0.29 7.63
N GLN A 346 11.45 0.68 8.58
CA GLN A 346 11.69 2.09 8.89
C GLN A 346 12.29 2.88 7.73
N ALA A 347 13.13 2.27 6.89
CA ALA A 347 13.69 2.93 5.72
C ALA A 347 12.61 3.15 4.64
N VAL A 348 11.73 2.17 4.43
CA VAL A 348 10.64 2.26 3.46
C VAL A 348 9.52 3.20 3.92
N ASP A 349 9.23 3.24 5.22
CA ASP A 349 8.21 4.14 5.79
C ASP A 349 8.58 5.63 5.64
N ARG A 350 9.87 5.95 5.46
CA ARG A 350 10.36 7.31 5.16
C ARG A 350 10.20 7.71 3.70
N LEU A 351 10.01 6.74 2.80
CA LEU A 351 9.88 7.04 1.39
C LEU A 351 8.56 7.76 1.12
N PRO A 352 8.56 8.81 0.30
CA PRO A 352 7.35 9.52 -0.05
C PRO A 352 6.54 8.68 -1.04
N THR A 353 5.79 7.66 -0.59
CA THR A 353 4.59 7.11 -1.26
C THR A 353 3.91 5.95 -0.51
N ILE A 354 2.61 5.80 -0.74
CA ILE A 354 1.76 4.62 -0.40
C ILE A 354 2.22 3.33 -1.11
N ARG A 355 3.13 3.42 -2.08
CA ARG A 355 3.50 2.36 -3.04
C ARG A 355 3.92 1.06 -2.36
N TRP A 356 4.55 1.17 -1.19
CA TRP A 356 5.08 0.04 -0.43
C TRP A 356 4.22 -0.34 0.77
N SER A 357 3.08 0.34 0.97
CA SER A 357 2.16 0.06 2.08
C SER A 357 1.60 -1.36 1.96
N GLY A 358 1.86 -2.17 2.99
CA GLY A 358 1.41 -3.57 3.05
C GLY A 358 2.44 -4.58 2.56
N TYR A 359 3.57 -4.16 1.99
CA TYR A 359 4.68 -5.07 1.71
C TYR A 359 5.23 -5.61 3.04
N ARG A 360 5.42 -6.93 3.14
CA ARG A 360 5.96 -7.57 4.34
C ARG A 360 7.36 -8.10 4.08
N PHE A 361 8.32 -7.55 4.80
CA PHE A 361 9.69 -8.09 4.80
C PHE A 361 9.74 -9.40 5.57
N ARG A 362 10.38 -10.41 4.96
CA ARG A 362 10.65 -11.72 5.56
C ARG A 362 11.91 -12.31 4.93
N PHE A 363 12.57 -13.18 5.68
CA PHE A 363 13.66 -13.99 5.14
C PHE A 363 13.05 -15.14 4.32
N GLU A 364 13.63 -15.38 3.15
CA GLU A 364 13.27 -16.49 2.28
C GLU A 364 14.56 -17.23 1.89
N THR A 365 14.47 -18.57 1.83
CA THR A 365 15.50 -19.40 1.19
C THR A 365 15.36 -19.27 -0.32
N ILE A 366 16.42 -18.85 -0.98
CA ILE A 366 16.51 -18.64 -2.42
C ILE A 366 17.54 -19.64 -2.97
N ILE A 367 17.19 -20.34 -4.04
CA ILE A 367 18.10 -21.21 -4.79
C ILE A 367 18.28 -20.60 -6.18
N PHE A 368 19.53 -20.34 -6.55
CA PHE A 368 19.84 -19.84 -7.90
C PHE A 368 19.96 -21.00 -8.88
N SER A 369 19.17 -20.95 -9.95
CA SER A 369 19.09 -22.03 -10.95
C SER A 369 20.36 -22.22 -11.77
N GLU A 370 21.23 -21.23 -11.80
CA GLU A 370 22.45 -21.21 -12.62
C GLU A 370 23.59 -22.01 -11.98
N ASP A 371 23.65 -22.08 -10.66
CA ASP A 371 24.78 -22.65 -9.91
C ASP A 371 24.37 -23.38 -8.62
N ASP A 372 23.08 -23.64 -8.43
CA ASP A 372 22.51 -24.34 -7.27
C ASP A 372 22.88 -23.72 -5.92
N VAL A 373 23.26 -22.43 -5.91
CA VAL A 373 23.63 -21.72 -4.68
C VAL A 373 22.37 -21.39 -3.87
N GLU A 374 22.32 -21.92 -2.65
CA GLU A 374 21.27 -21.64 -1.67
C GLU A 374 21.69 -20.48 -0.76
N VAL A 375 20.82 -19.47 -0.63
CA VAL A 375 21.02 -18.31 0.26
C VAL A 375 19.74 -17.95 0.98
N GLU A 376 19.85 -17.53 2.23
CA GLU A 376 18.76 -16.90 2.96
C GLU A 376 18.87 -15.37 2.84
N SER A 377 17.81 -14.69 2.38
CA SER A 377 17.81 -13.23 2.29
C SER A 377 16.40 -12.63 2.27
N VAL A 378 16.33 -11.32 2.53
CA VAL A 378 15.12 -10.52 2.29
C VAL A 378 15.18 -9.98 0.87
N LEU A 379 14.11 -10.16 0.09
CA LEU A 379 13.99 -9.64 -1.26
C LEU A 379 13.34 -8.26 -1.27
N LEU A 380 13.99 -7.30 -1.92
CA LEU A 380 13.47 -5.96 -2.20
C LEU A 380 13.01 -5.94 -3.66
N PRO A 381 11.76 -5.54 -3.97
CA PRO A 381 11.37 -5.26 -5.35
C PRO A 381 12.36 -4.27 -5.98
N LEU A 382 12.77 -4.47 -7.24
CA LEU A 382 13.79 -3.63 -7.88
C LEU A 382 13.45 -2.13 -7.79
N ALA A 383 12.18 -1.77 -8.03
CA ALA A 383 11.72 -0.40 -7.90
C ALA A 383 11.74 0.14 -6.46
N MET A 384 11.55 -0.72 -5.44
CA MET A 384 11.70 -0.32 -4.03
C MET A 384 13.17 -0.03 -3.71
N PHE A 385 14.06 -0.87 -4.22
CA PHE A 385 15.50 -0.64 -4.09
C PHE A 385 15.90 0.69 -4.74
N GLU A 386 15.42 1.00 -5.95
CA GLU A 386 15.66 2.30 -6.59
C GLU A 386 15.11 3.47 -5.77
N ASP A 387 13.87 3.37 -5.26
CA ASP A 387 13.26 4.41 -4.43
C ASP A 387 14.07 4.62 -3.13
N LEU A 388 14.54 3.54 -2.49
CA LEU A 388 15.44 3.59 -1.33
C LEU A 388 16.78 4.25 -1.64
N MET A 389 17.34 4.00 -2.82
CA MET A 389 18.59 4.64 -3.27
C MET A 389 18.38 6.10 -3.69
N LYS A 390 17.14 6.52 -3.99
CA LYS A 390 16.74 7.90 -4.29
C LYS A 390 16.33 8.72 -3.05
N ASP A 391 16.44 8.16 -1.85
CA ASP A 391 16.10 8.85 -0.60
C ASP A 391 17.05 10.04 -0.33
N LYS A 392 16.52 11.26 -0.49
CA LYS A 392 17.26 12.52 -0.38
C LYS A 392 17.69 12.85 1.05
N THR A 393 17.06 12.25 2.06
CA THR A 393 17.26 12.60 3.48
C THR A 393 18.68 12.30 3.99
N ARG A 394 19.48 11.60 3.17
CA ARG A 394 20.82 11.10 3.50
C ARG A 394 21.96 11.98 3.02
N PHE A 395 21.67 13.02 2.24
CA PHE A 395 22.68 13.92 1.67
C PHE A 395 22.60 15.29 2.33
N SER A 396 23.74 15.98 2.46
CA SER A 396 23.75 17.38 2.87
C SER A 396 23.05 18.24 1.81
N SER A 397 22.45 19.35 2.23
CA SER A 397 21.74 20.28 1.33
C SER A 397 22.61 20.74 0.16
N GLN A 398 23.88 21.04 0.41
CA GLN A 398 24.82 21.49 -0.61
C GLN A 398 25.11 20.42 -1.67
N VAL A 399 25.36 19.17 -1.26
CA VAL A 399 25.61 18.06 -2.21
C VAL A 399 24.36 17.77 -3.02
N LEU A 400 23.20 17.73 -2.36
CA LEU A 400 21.93 17.51 -3.03
C LEU A 400 21.63 18.59 -4.08
N GLU A 401 21.90 19.86 -3.76
CA GLU A 401 21.71 20.97 -4.69
C GLU A 401 22.60 20.86 -5.93
N GLN A 402 23.88 20.51 -5.75
CA GLN A 402 24.80 20.27 -6.88
C GLN A 402 24.34 19.12 -7.76
N ILE A 403 23.85 18.02 -7.16
CA ILE A 403 23.35 16.86 -7.92
C ILE A 403 22.11 17.25 -8.72
N LEU A 404 21.17 17.97 -8.10
CA LEU A 404 19.92 18.39 -8.75
C LEU A 404 20.15 19.41 -9.88
N LYS A 405 21.20 20.23 -9.78
CA LYS A 405 21.63 21.15 -10.85
C LYS A 405 22.43 20.48 -11.97
N GLY A 406 22.81 19.21 -11.80
CA GLY A 406 23.71 18.50 -12.72
C GLY A 406 25.16 18.99 -12.65
N GLU A 407 25.52 19.70 -11.59
CA GLU A 407 26.86 20.28 -11.37
C GLU A 407 27.78 19.33 -10.60
N TYR A 408 27.22 18.28 -9.99
CA TYR A 408 27.98 17.32 -9.20
C TYR A 408 28.92 16.47 -10.07
N GLN A 409 30.21 16.49 -9.74
CA GLN A 409 31.22 15.65 -10.38
C GLN A 409 31.59 14.52 -9.43
N SER A 410 31.32 13.27 -9.86
CA SER A 410 31.65 12.12 -9.02
C SER A 410 33.16 11.92 -8.92
N SER A 411 33.62 11.60 -7.71
CA SER A 411 34.99 11.24 -7.38
C SER A 411 35.12 9.73 -7.10
N SER A 412 36.32 9.18 -7.26
CA SER A 412 36.60 7.79 -6.89
C SER A 412 36.45 7.55 -5.38
N SER A 413 36.55 8.59 -4.55
CA SER A 413 36.37 8.54 -3.10
C SER A 413 34.91 8.64 -2.65
N ASP A 414 33.97 8.89 -3.56
CA ASP A 414 32.55 9.01 -3.18
C ASP A 414 32.03 7.70 -2.61
N MET A 415 31.13 7.83 -1.64
CA MET A 415 30.36 6.70 -1.15
C MET A 415 29.52 6.11 -2.29
N GLN A 416 29.40 4.78 -2.32
CA GLN A 416 28.62 4.05 -3.32
C GLN A 416 27.18 4.57 -3.41
N THR A 417 26.59 4.97 -2.28
CA THR A 417 25.26 5.57 -2.22
C THR A 417 25.12 6.84 -3.05
N ILE A 418 26.13 7.73 -3.04
CA ILE A 418 26.10 8.98 -3.78
C ILE A 418 26.18 8.70 -5.28
N LYS A 419 27.14 7.86 -5.70
CA LYS A 419 27.31 7.46 -7.10
C LYS A 419 26.01 6.89 -7.67
N LEU A 420 25.42 5.93 -6.95
CA LEU A 420 24.17 5.30 -7.38
C LEU A 420 23.00 6.30 -7.39
N PHE A 421 22.89 7.18 -6.39
CA PHE A 421 21.86 8.22 -6.34
C PHE A 421 21.94 9.17 -7.53
N VAL A 422 23.15 9.62 -7.90
CA VAL A 422 23.40 10.51 -9.04
C VAL A 422 22.99 9.81 -10.34
N TRP A 423 23.46 8.59 -10.55
CA TRP A 423 23.14 7.82 -11.75
C TRP A 423 21.63 7.59 -11.91
N LEU A 424 20.95 7.27 -10.80
CA LEU A 424 19.50 7.04 -10.74
C LEU A 424 18.64 8.29 -10.98
N GLN A 425 19.21 9.50 -11.00
CA GLN A 425 18.43 10.71 -11.36
C GLN A 425 17.99 10.70 -12.83
N SER A 426 18.80 10.09 -13.70
CA SER A 426 18.54 10.08 -15.16
C SER A 426 18.32 8.67 -15.73
N ASN A 427 18.49 7.63 -14.92
CA ASN A 427 18.45 6.23 -15.37
C ASN A 427 17.61 5.34 -14.44
N THR A 428 17.34 4.12 -14.91
CA THR A 428 16.73 3.05 -14.12
C THR A 428 17.57 1.78 -14.26
N LEU A 429 17.70 0.99 -13.19
CA LEU A 429 18.40 -0.31 -13.23
C LEU A 429 17.75 -1.28 -14.20
N SER A 430 16.43 -1.16 -14.40
CA SER A 430 15.71 -1.96 -15.41
C SER A 430 16.26 -1.79 -16.82
N SER A 431 16.85 -0.63 -17.15
CA SER A 431 17.46 -0.38 -18.46
C SER A 431 18.75 -1.17 -18.71
N LEU A 432 19.38 -1.68 -17.64
CA LEU A 432 20.62 -2.47 -17.70
C LEU A 432 20.35 -3.99 -17.73
N LEU A 433 19.11 -4.40 -17.51
CA LEU A 433 18.74 -5.81 -17.48
C LEU A 433 18.67 -6.36 -18.89
N LYS A 434 19.24 -7.56 -19.09
CA LYS A 434 19.11 -8.27 -20.36
C LYS A 434 17.73 -8.93 -20.36
N THR A 435 16.87 -8.52 -21.28
CA THR A 435 15.63 -9.26 -21.52
C THR A 435 15.98 -10.55 -22.25
N ASN A 436 15.68 -11.71 -21.67
CA ASN A 436 15.83 -13.04 -22.31
C ASN A 436 14.80 -13.27 -23.44
N ASN A 437 14.53 -12.24 -24.25
CA ASN A 437 13.85 -12.36 -25.53
C ASN A 437 14.92 -12.33 -26.63
N SER A 438 15.65 -13.44 -26.78
CA SER A 438 16.41 -13.80 -27.99
C SER A 438 16.41 -15.31 -28.12
#